data_AF-A0A1W5WKI3-F1
#
_entry.id   AF-A0A1W5WKI3-F1
#
_cell.length_a   1.000
_cell.length_b   1.000
_cell.length_c   1.000
_cell.angle_alpha   90.00
_cell.angle_beta   90.00
_cell.angle_gamma   90.00
#
_symmetry.space_group_name_H-M   'P 1'
#
loop_
_entity.id
_entity.type
_entity.pdbx_description
1 polymer ?
#
loop_
_entity_poly.entity_id
_entity_poly.type
_entity_poly.pdbx_seq_one_letter_code
_entity_poly.pdbx_strand_id
1 'polypeptide(L)'
;MTTEVYALGQHISMSAHKARRVIDQIRGRSYEETLMILELMPYRACYPIFKLVYSAAANASINMGSNEANLVISKAEVNQGTIVKRLKPRARGRSFAIQKPTCHITIVMKDISLGGYIDTDSITWSQKPKRKKKDTTMSYYDMYSNGGTWDKK
;
A
#
# COMPACT_ATOMS: atom_id res chain seq x y z
N MET A 1 6.22 22.85 15.61
CA MET A 1 7.39 22.21 15.00
C MET A 1 6.89 21.07 14.12
N THR A 2 7.37 20.94 12.89
CA THR A 2 6.97 19.84 12.00
C THR A 2 7.62 18.55 12.51
N THR A 3 6.81 17.60 12.94
CA THR A 3 7.24 16.29 13.45
C THR A 3 7.55 15.28 12.35
N GLU A 4 7.25 15.64 11.10
CA GLU A 4 7.36 14.76 9.94
C GLU A 4 8.09 15.48 8.80
N VAL A 5 8.91 14.73 8.07
CA VAL A 5 9.59 15.16 6.85
C VAL A 5 9.23 14.21 5.73
N TYR A 6 9.05 14.76 4.53
CA TYR A 6 8.72 13.98 3.35
C TYR A 6 9.82 14.06 2.28
N ALA A 7 9.88 13.03 1.44
CA ALA A 7 10.65 13.00 0.21
C ALA A 7 9.77 12.52 -0.94
N LEU A 8 9.92 13.19 -2.09
CA LEU A 8 9.13 12.93 -3.30
C LEU A 8 10.02 12.45 -4.43
N GLY A 9 9.72 11.27 -4.96
CA GLY A 9 10.29 10.75 -6.20
C GLY A 9 9.27 10.84 -7.33
N GLN A 10 9.43 11.80 -8.24
CA GLN A 10 8.49 12.02 -9.34
C GLN A 10 8.96 11.38 -10.66
N HIS A 11 7.99 10.98 -11.50
CA HIS A 11 8.23 10.47 -12.86
C HIS A 11 9.18 9.26 -12.94
N ILE A 12 9.15 8.39 -11.93
CA ILE A 12 9.99 7.19 -11.92
C ILE A 12 9.44 6.21 -12.97
N SER A 13 10.31 5.80 -13.91
CA SER A 13 9.95 4.91 -15.02
C SER A 13 9.82 3.46 -14.57
N MET A 14 8.75 3.18 -13.84
CA MET A 14 8.38 1.86 -13.36
C MET A 14 6.87 1.74 -13.13
N SER A 15 6.38 0.50 -13.07
CA SER A 15 4.98 0.25 -12.70
C SER A 15 4.78 0.47 -11.21
N ALA A 16 3.71 1.19 -10.85
CA ALA A 16 3.32 1.41 -9.46
C ALA A 16 3.19 0.11 -8.66
N HIS A 17 2.65 -0.96 -9.26
CA HIS A 17 2.50 -2.25 -8.58
C HIS A 17 3.85 -2.89 -8.21
N LYS A 18 4.88 -2.70 -9.06
CA LYS A 18 6.23 -3.21 -8.76
C LYS A 18 6.89 -2.45 -7.62
N ALA A 19 6.66 -1.14 -7.55
CA ALA A 19 7.12 -0.31 -6.43
C ALA A 19 6.37 -0.65 -5.13
N ARG A 20 5.04 -0.81 -5.18
CA ARG A 20 4.21 -1.18 -4.01
C ARG A 20 4.69 -2.45 -3.32
N ARG A 21 5.08 -3.47 -4.10
CA ARG A 21 5.65 -4.71 -3.56
C ARG A 21 6.81 -4.48 -2.57
N VAL A 22 7.67 -3.49 -2.84
CA VAL A 22 8.80 -3.16 -1.98
C VAL A 22 8.37 -2.19 -0.87
N ILE A 23 7.59 -1.16 -1.23
CA ILE A 23 7.10 -0.15 -0.28
C ILE A 23 6.29 -0.75 0.87
N ASP A 24 5.48 -1.77 0.59
CA ASP A 24 4.66 -2.43 1.60
C ASP A 24 5.52 -3.17 2.65
N GLN A 25 6.77 -3.53 2.33
CA GLN A 25 7.68 -4.22 3.26
C GLN A 25 8.39 -3.25 4.21
N ILE A 26 8.67 -2.03 3.75
CA ILE A 26 9.43 -1.02 4.52
C ILE A 26 8.52 -0.09 5.34
N ARG A 27 7.19 -0.17 5.15
CA ARG A 27 6.23 0.66 5.88
C ARG A 27 6.29 0.36 7.38
N GLY A 28 6.52 1.38 8.20
CA GLY A 28 6.61 1.25 9.66
C GLY A 28 7.95 0.73 10.18
N ARG A 29 8.96 0.55 9.33
CA ARG A 29 10.30 0.11 9.71
C ARG A 29 11.20 1.29 10.08
N SER A 30 12.25 1.01 10.84
CA SER A 30 13.32 1.99 11.09
C SER A 30 14.13 2.25 9.82
N TYR A 31 14.84 3.38 9.81
CA TYR A 31 15.73 3.74 8.71
C TYR A 31 16.80 2.67 8.45
N GLU A 32 17.49 2.22 9.49
CA GLU A 32 18.55 1.20 9.39
C GLU A 32 18.03 -0.14 8.85
N GLU A 33 16.92 -0.64 9.41
CA GLU A 33 16.27 -1.88 8.93
C GLU A 33 15.89 -1.75 7.45
N THR A 34 15.39 -0.58 7.06
CA THR A 34 14.97 -0.33 5.68
C THR A 34 16.15 -0.41 4.72
N LEU A 35 17.31 0.16 5.06
CA LEU A 35 18.50 0.10 4.21
C LEU A 35 18.94 -1.35 3.99
N MET A 36 19.01 -2.15 5.06
CA MET A 36 19.37 -3.56 4.99
C MET A 36 18.40 -4.36 4.10
N ILE A 37 17.09 -4.15 4.28
CA ILE A 37 16.06 -4.82 3.48
C ILE A 37 16.20 -4.45 2.00
N LEU A 38 16.38 -3.17 1.69
CA LEU A 38 16.45 -2.69 0.31
C LEU A 38 17.70 -3.18 -0.43
N GLU A 39 18.83 -3.33 0.26
CA GLU A 39 20.08 -3.85 -0.32
C GLU A 39 20.00 -5.34 -0.66
N LEU A 40 19.35 -6.14 0.19
CA LEU A 40 19.30 -7.60 0.03
C LEU A 40 18.15 -8.08 -0.86
N MET A 41 17.13 -7.25 -1.09
CA MET A 41 15.98 -7.65 -1.88
C MET A 41 16.32 -7.85 -3.37
N PRO A 42 15.78 -8.90 -4.03
CA PRO A 42 16.09 -9.22 -5.43
C PRO A 42 15.33 -8.35 -6.45
N TYR A 43 14.74 -7.23 -6.01
CA TYR A 43 13.90 -6.40 -6.87
C TYR A 43 14.64 -5.17 -7.39
N ARG A 44 14.58 -4.94 -8.71
CA ARG A 44 15.09 -3.69 -9.33
C ARG A 44 14.44 -2.41 -8.77
N ALA A 45 13.24 -2.54 -8.21
CA ALA A 45 12.51 -1.44 -7.58
C ALA A 45 13.23 -0.87 -6.35
N CYS A 46 14.12 -1.63 -5.72
CA CYS A 46 14.83 -1.21 -4.52
C CYS A 46 15.76 -0.04 -4.78
N TYR A 47 16.47 -0.01 -5.91
CA TYR A 47 17.44 1.05 -6.22
C TYR A 47 16.86 2.48 -6.19
N PRO A 48 15.74 2.81 -6.89
CA PRO A 48 15.15 4.14 -6.79
C PRO A 48 14.58 4.44 -5.39
N ILE A 49 14.06 3.43 -4.69
CA ILE A 49 13.50 3.60 -3.33
C ILE A 49 14.62 3.88 -2.33
N PHE A 50 15.75 3.18 -2.44
CA PHE A 50 16.94 3.37 -1.62
C PHE A 50 17.44 4.82 -1.68
N LYS A 51 17.55 5.37 -2.89
CA LYS A 51 17.93 6.79 -3.07
C LYS A 51 16.94 7.76 -2.43
N LEU A 52 15.64 7.46 -2.49
CA LEU A 52 14.61 8.29 -1.86
C LEU A 52 14.65 8.22 -0.34
N VAL A 53 14.86 7.02 0.23
CA VAL A 53 15.00 6.82 1.68
C VAL A 53 16.23 7.57 2.19
N TYR A 54 17.36 7.45 1.50
CA TYR A 54 18.58 8.21 1.83
C TYR A 54 18.35 9.73 1.77
N SER A 55 17.67 10.22 0.73
CA SER A 55 17.30 11.64 0.62
C SER A 55 16.34 12.09 1.72
N ALA A 56 15.42 11.24 2.16
CA ALA A 56 14.48 11.57 3.23
C ALA A 56 15.20 11.72 4.59
N ALA A 57 16.17 10.86 4.88
CA ALA A 57 17.00 10.96 6.07
C ALA A 57 17.87 12.24 6.06
N ALA A 58 18.47 12.58 4.91
CA ALA A 58 19.20 13.85 4.76
C ALA A 58 18.29 15.08 4.96
N ASN A 59 17.04 15.02 4.48
CA ASN A 59 16.08 16.09 4.74
C ASN A 59 15.69 16.17 6.22
N ALA A 60 15.62 15.03 6.91
CA ALA A 60 15.32 14.98 8.34
C ALA A 60 16.46 15.57 9.17
N SER A 61 17.72 15.29 8.84
CA SER A 61 18.86 15.86 9.54
C SER A 61 18.95 17.37 9.36
N ILE A 62 18.71 17.88 8.14
CA ILE A 62 18.76 19.32 7.85
C ILE A 62 17.58 20.08 8.45
N ASN A 63 16.35 19.58 8.27
CA ASN A 63 15.15 20.33 8.65
C ASN A 63 14.72 20.11 10.10
N MET A 64 14.96 18.93 10.68
CA MET A 64 14.54 18.59 12.04
C MET A 64 15.73 18.46 13.01
N GLY A 65 16.97 18.38 12.52
CA GLY A 65 18.13 18.09 13.37
C GLY A 65 18.12 16.67 13.94
N SER A 66 17.31 15.78 13.37
CA SER A 66 17.12 14.41 13.85
C SER A 66 18.33 13.52 13.56
N ASN A 67 18.62 12.60 14.47
CA ASN A 67 19.60 11.54 14.24
C ASN A 67 18.99 10.41 13.41
N GLU A 68 19.75 9.84 12.49
CA GLU A 68 19.32 8.77 11.57
C GLU A 68 18.79 7.53 12.31
N ALA A 69 19.38 7.18 13.45
CA ALA A 69 18.98 6.05 14.28
C ALA A 69 17.55 6.15 14.84
N ASN A 70 17.02 7.36 14.99
CA ASN A 70 15.69 7.60 15.57
C ASN A 70 14.59 7.74 14.50
N LEU A 71 14.95 7.67 13.21
CA LEU A 71 14.02 7.86 12.11
C LEU A 71 13.25 6.58 11.80
N VAL A 72 11.92 6.73 11.68
CA VAL A 72 11.01 5.68 11.25
C VAL A 72 10.16 6.16 10.09
N ILE A 73 9.90 5.27 9.14
CA ILE A 73 8.98 5.53 8.03
C ILE A 73 7.55 5.50 8.57
N SER A 74 6.91 6.68 8.69
CA SER A 74 5.52 6.80 9.14
C SER A 74 4.54 6.41 8.04
N LYS A 75 4.77 6.92 6.83
CA LYS A 75 3.89 6.73 5.67
C LYS A 75 4.72 6.52 4.41
N ALA A 76 4.30 5.58 3.59
CA ALA A 76 4.93 5.33 2.30
C ALA A 76 3.85 5.00 1.26
N GLU A 77 3.73 5.88 0.26
CA GLU A 77 2.69 5.86 -0.76
C GLU A 77 3.28 5.79 -2.16
N VAL A 78 2.58 5.07 -3.04
CA VAL A 78 2.94 4.95 -4.45
C VAL A 78 1.72 5.27 -5.30
N ASN A 79 1.80 6.43 -5.95
CA ASN A 79 0.79 6.93 -6.86
C ASN A 79 1.16 6.58 -8.30
N GLN A 80 0.14 6.32 -9.11
CA GLN A 80 0.32 6.10 -10.54
C GLN A 80 0.61 7.44 -11.21
N GLY A 81 1.63 7.46 -12.07
CA GLY A 81 1.98 8.64 -12.87
C GLY A 81 1.45 8.54 -14.29
N THR A 82 1.95 9.44 -15.13
CA THR A 82 1.60 9.49 -16.56
C THR A 82 1.98 8.19 -17.26
N ILE A 83 1.04 7.65 -18.04
CA ILE A 83 1.26 6.47 -18.87
C ILE A 83 1.52 6.90 -20.31
N VAL A 84 2.69 6.55 -20.83
CA VAL A 84 3.01 6.75 -22.25
C VAL A 84 2.57 5.52 -23.04
N LYS A 85 1.79 5.74 -24.11
CA LYS A 85 1.35 4.66 -25.02
C LYS A 85 2.28 4.58 -26.24
N ARG A 86 2.57 3.35 -26.69
CA ARG A 86 3.34 3.05 -27.90
C ARG A 86 2.59 2.01 -28.72
N LEU A 87 2.49 2.19 -30.03
CA LEU A 87 1.84 1.22 -30.89
C LEU A 87 2.76 0.02 -31.15
N LYS A 88 2.24 -1.20 -31.04
CA LYS A 88 2.92 -2.44 -31.41
C LYS A 88 2.15 -3.10 -32.56
N PRO A 89 2.76 -3.28 -33.74
CA PRO A 89 2.13 -4.00 -34.84
C PRO A 89 1.96 -5.49 -34.48
N ARG A 90 0.89 -6.10 -34.99
CA ARG A 90 0.52 -7.52 -34.81
C ARG A 90 0.07 -8.12 -36.15
N ALA A 91 -0.03 -9.44 -36.18
CA ALA A 91 -0.47 -10.18 -37.37
C ALA A 91 -1.87 -9.72 -37.85
N ARG A 92 -2.13 -9.91 -39.15
CA ARG A 92 -3.39 -9.56 -39.83
C ARG A 92 -3.75 -8.06 -39.75
N GLY A 93 -2.75 -7.18 -39.89
CA GLY A 93 -2.96 -5.71 -39.90
C GLY A 93 -3.44 -5.12 -38.56
N ARG A 94 -3.42 -5.90 -37.48
CA ARG A 94 -3.85 -5.43 -36.15
C ARG A 94 -2.75 -4.64 -35.45
N SER A 95 -3.13 -3.73 -34.57
CA SER A 95 -2.18 -2.97 -33.76
C SER A 95 -2.68 -2.83 -32.32
N PHE A 96 -1.80 -3.06 -31.35
CA PHE A 96 -2.12 -2.95 -29.91
C PHE A 96 -1.22 -1.92 -29.24
N ALA A 97 -1.72 -1.25 -28.21
CA ALA A 97 -0.93 -0.29 -27.45
C ALA A 97 -0.12 -1.00 -26.34
N ILE A 98 1.19 -0.75 -26.28
CA ILE A 98 2.04 -1.01 -25.12
C ILE A 98 2.00 0.22 -24.23
N GLN A 99 1.76 0.01 -22.94
CA GLN A 99 1.83 1.05 -21.93
C GLN A 99 3.21 1.08 -21.27
N LYS A 100 3.78 2.28 -21.13
CA LYS A 100 4.99 2.57 -20.35
C LYS A 100 4.56 3.40 -19.15
N PRO A 101 4.21 2.75 -18.02
CA PRO A 101 3.76 3.45 -16.84
C PRO A 101 4.92 4.14 -16.14
N THR A 102 4.62 5.26 -15.50
CA THR A 102 5.48 5.90 -14.50
C THR A 102 4.78 5.88 -13.14
N CYS A 103 5.52 6.16 -12.07
CA CYS A 103 4.96 6.33 -10.75
C CYS A 103 5.58 7.50 -10.00
N HIS A 104 4.84 7.97 -8.99
CA HIS A 104 5.29 8.94 -8.01
C HIS A 104 5.34 8.23 -6.65
N ILE A 105 6.46 8.34 -5.96
CA ILE A 105 6.67 7.72 -4.65
C ILE A 105 6.81 8.84 -3.61
N THR A 106 6.04 8.73 -2.53
CA THR A 106 6.10 9.64 -1.40
C THR A 106 6.50 8.83 -0.17
N ILE A 107 7.59 9.23 0.48
CA ILE A 107 8.04 8.64 1.75
C ILE A 107 7.99 9.74 2.80
N VAL A 108 7.37 9.44 3.94
CA VAL A 108 7.30 10.31 5.10
C VAL A 108 8.03 9.63 6.25
N MET A 109 8.94 10.36 6.87
CA MET A 109 9.71 9.94 8.04
C MET A 109 9.30 10.79 9.24
N LYS A 110 9.26 10.13 10.39
CA LYS A 110 9.07 10.75 11.70
C LYS A 110 10.22 10.40 12.61
N ASP A 111 10.56 11.31 13.52
CA ASP A 111 11.47 11.04 14.61
C ASP A 111 10.70 10.51 15.81
N ILE A 112 11.05 9.33 16.31
CA ILE A 112 10.39 8.72 17.47
C ILE A 112 10.71 9.49 18.76
N SER A 113 11.91 10.07 18.87
CA SER A 113 12.39 10.71 20.11
C SER A 113 11.63 11.99 20.45
N LEU A 114 11.04 12.64 19.44
CA LEU A 114 10.22 13.83 19.58
C LEU A 114 8.75 13.50 19.95
N GLY A 115 8.35 12.23 19.87
CA GLY A 115 7.00 11.74 20.10
C GLY A 115 6.87 10.97 21.40
N GLY A 116 7.21 11.59 22.53
CA GLY A 116 6.96 11.02 23.86
C GLY A 116 5.47 10.99 24.22
N TYR A 117 4.70 10.03 23.69
CA TYR A 117 3.62 9.32 24.38
C TYR A 117 3.11 8.18 23.48
N ILE A 118 3.27 6.95 23.93
CA ILE A 118 2.83 5.75 23.22
C ILE A 118 1.42 5.42 23.72
N ASP A 119 0.38 5.69 22.94
CA ASP A 119 -0.95 5.06 23.14
C ASP A 119 -0.83 3.56 22.79
N THR A 120 -0.30 2.78 23.73
CA THR A 120 -0.23 1.31 23.65
C THR A 120 -1.56 0.63 24.00
N ASP A 121 -2.60 1.40 24.35
CA ASP A 121 -3.84 0.88 24.95
C ASP A 121 -4.93 0.43 23.97
N SER A 122 -4.78 0.63 22.65
CA SER A 122 -5.86 0.31 21.69
C SER A 122 -5.83 -1.12 21.10
N ILE A 123 -4.76 -1.89 21.33
CA ILE A 123 -4.62 -3.25 20.76
C ILE A 123 -5.42 -4.30 21.57
N THR A 124 -5.83 -4.01 22.81
CA THR A 124 -6.55 -4.98 23.67
C THR A 124 -8.08 -4.98 23.52
N TRP A 125 -8.69 -4.03 22.77
CA TRP A 125 -10.15 -3.95 22.62
C TRP A 125 -10.73 -4.52 21.31
N SER A 126 -9.92 -5.18 20.47
CA SER A 126 -10.41 -5.69 19.17
C SER A 126 -10.60 -7.22 19.12
N GLN A 127 -10.34 -7.95 20.22
CA GLN A 127 -10.60 -9.39 20.32
C GLN A 127 -11.83 -9.70 21.19
N LYS A 128 -13.02 -9.20 20.81
CA LYS A 128 -14.28 -9.77 21.32
C LYS A 128 -14.81 -10.79 20.30
N PRO A 129 -14.90 -12.09 20.63
CA PRO A 129 -15.45 -13.07 19.72
C PRO A 129 -16.92 -12.74 19.42
N LYS A 130 -17.28 -12.64 18.13
CA LYS A 130 -18.67 -12.45 17.70
C LYS A 130 -19.50 -13.65 18.17
N ARG A 131 -20.47 -13.43 19.07
CA ARG A 131 -21.49 -14.42 19.44
C ARG A 131 -22.22 -14.89 18.18
N LYS A 132 -22.13 -16.19 17.85
CA LYS A 132 -22.95 -16.83 16.81
C LYS A 132 -24.43 -16.75 17.23
N LYS A 133 -25.29 -16.21 16.38
CA LYS A 133 -26.74 -16.32 16.54
C LYS A 133 -27.13 -17.78 16.27
N LYS A 134 -27.94 -18.37 17.15
CA LYS A 134 -28.58 -19.67 16.93
C LYS A 134 -29.84 -19.42 16.11
N ASP A 135 -29.96 -20.11 14.98
CA ASP A 135 -31.17 -20.07 14.17
C ASP A 135 -32.23 -20.97 14.83
N THR A 136 -33.31 -20.36 15.32
CA THR A 136 -34.48 -21.09 15.80
C THR A 136 -35.34 -21.42 14.59
N THR A 137 -35.37 -22.69 14.20
CA THR A 137 -36.38 -23.25 13.30
C THR A 137 -37.76 -23.11 13.93
N MET A 138 -38.68 -22.40 13.27
CA MET A 138 -40.10 -22.45 13.62
C MET A 138 -40.94 -22.82 12.39
N SER A 139 -41.91 -23.68 12.66
CA SER A 139 -42.68 -24.53 11.77
C SER A 139 -43.67 -23.82 10.84
N TYR A 140 -43.80 -24.40 9.65
CA TYR A 140 -44.99 -24.77 8.88
C TYR A 140 -46.31 -24.04 9.13
N TYR A 141 -46.88 -23.46 8.06
CA TYR A 141 -48.29 -23.62 7.71
C TYR A 141 -48.46 -23.67 6.18
N ASP A 142 -49.02 -24.79 5.71
CA ASP A 142 -49.64 -24.97 4.41
C ASP A 142 -50.74 -23.94 4.17
N MET A 143 -50.65 -23.21 3.06
CA MET A 143 -51.81 -22.63 2.38
C MET A 143 -51.42 -22.47 0.91
N TYR A 144 -51.75 -23.44 0.05
CA TYR A 144 -52.20 -23.26 -1.35
C TYR A 144 -52.56 -24.64 -1.92
N SER A 145 -53.67 -25.21 -1.43
CA SER A 145 -54.54 -25.94 -2.34
C SER A 145 -55.28 -24.88 -3.15
N ASN A 146 -54.97 -24.76 -4.44
CA ASN A 146 -55.94 -24.44 -5.49
C ASN A 146 -55.27 -24.68 -6.85
N GLY A 147 -55.84 -25.63 -7.59
CA GLY A 147 -55.31 -26.17 -8.82
C GLY A 147 -55.27 -25.17 -9.98
N GLY A 148 -54.42 -25.50 -10.96
CA GLY A 148 -54.31 -24.80 -12.23
C GLY A 148 -53.35 -25.54 -13.15
N THR A 149 -53.88 -26.52 -13.86
CA THR A 149 -53.22 -27.30 -14.92
C THR A 149 -52.99 -26.39 -16.12
N TRP A 150 -51.74 -26.09 -16.51
CA TRP A 150 -51.46 -25.56 -17.85
C TRP A 150 -50.16 -26.10 -18.46
N ASP A 151 -50.33 -26.55 -19.70
CA ASP A 151 -49.50 -27.36 -20.58
C ASP A 151 -48.12 -26.79 -20.95
N LYS A 152 -47.20 -27.71 -21.25
CA LYS A 152 -45.91 -27.48 -21.92
C LYS A 152 -46.12 -27.30 -23.42
N LYS A 153 -45.41 -26.34 -24.01
CA LYS A 153 -44.89 -26.41 -25.37
C LYS A 153 -43.56 -25.68 -25.46
#